data_AF-A0A1F2RKD0-F1
#
_entry.id   AF-A0A1F2RKD0-F1
#
_cell.length_a   1.000
_cell.length_b   1.000
_cell.length_c   1.000
_cell.angle_alpha   90.00
_cell.angle_beta   90.00
_cell.angle_gamma   90.00
#
_symmetry.space_group_name_H-M   'P 1'
#
loop_
_entity.id
_entity.type
_entity.pdbx_description
1 polymer ?
#
loop_
_entity_poly.entity_id
_entity_poly.type
_entity_poly.pdbx_seq_one_letter_code
_entity_poly.pdbx_strand_id
1 'polypeptide(L)'
;MRRTIVFASAMVCMCAVTAFAGQSADQNSGSAGSDTQKDRQEIVKDRQEIRADKAEIAADRKEIRQDLAELKEDRKAGDKAEAARDRAELKQDVRELKLDQAELKRDQTDLRRDVRDARRDRKDAQPRPKPAATPRPRK
;
A
#
# COMPACT_ATOMS: atom_id res chain seq x y z
N MET A 1 13.57 -28.41 -19.95
CA MET A 1 12.23 -27.81 -20.02
C MET A 1 12.40 -26.33 -19.75
N ARG A 2 12.28 -25.50 -20.78
CA ARG A 2 12.54 -24.06 -20.69
C ARG A 2 11.36 -23.40 -20.01
N ARG A 3 11.56 -22.86 -18.80
CA ARG A 3 10.57 -22.02 -18.14
C ARG A 3 10.79 -20.64 -18.71
N THR A 4 10.00 -20.25 -19.71
CA THR A 4 9.82 -18.83 -19.99
C THR A 4 9.14 -18.25 -18.77
N ILE A 5 9.93 -17.75 -17.82
CA ILE A 5 9.45 -17.05 -16.63
C ILE A 5 9.09 -15.64 -17.12
N VAL A 6 8.02 -15.58 -17.92
CA VAL A 6 7.29 -14.33 -18.07
C VAL A 6 6.80 -14.06 -16.67
N PHE A 7 7.28 -12.97 -16.07
CA PHE A 7 6.76 -12.41 -14.82
C PHE A 7 5.28 -12.68 -14.80
N ALA A 8 4.82 -13.37 -13.75
CA ALA A 8 3.40 -13.42 -13.47
C ALA A 8 3.02 -11.95 -13.36
N SER A 9 2.47 -11.39 -14.45
CA SER A 9 2.05 -10.01 -14.49
C SER A 9 0.90 -9.97 -13.50
N ALA A 10 1.24 -9.77 -12.24
CA ALA A 10 0.33 -9.45 -11.18
C ALA A 10 -0.12 -8.06 -11.54
N MET A 11 -1.08 -8.05 -12.47
CA MET A 11 -2.23 -7.18 -12.50
C MET A 11 -1.99 -6.05 -11.52
N VAL A 12 -1.34 -4.98 -12.01
CA VAL A 12 -1.21 -3.69 -11.34
C VAL A 12 -2.50 -3.54 -10.57
N CYS A 13 -2.40 -3.79 -9.26
CA CYS A 13 -3.57 -3.85 -8.42
C CYS A 13 -3.97 -2.40 -8.40
N MET A 14 -4.94 -2.07 -9.26
CA MET A 14 -5.40 -0.73 -9.53
C MET A 14 -6.17 -0.34 -8.27
N CYS A 15 -5.42 -0.13 -7.19
CA CYS A 15 -5.92 0.28 -5.91
C CYS A 15 -6.48 1.65 -6.19
N ALA A 16 -7.80 1.69 -6.08
CA ALA A 16 -8.61 2.83 -6.36
C ALA A 16 -8.08 3.97 -5.48
N VAL A 17 -7.27 4.83 -6.06
CA VAL A 17 -7.18 6.22 -5.62
C VAL A 17 -8.55 6.81 -5.94
N THR A 18 -9.55 6.47 -5.14
CA THR A 18 -10.68 7.35 -4.90
C THR A 18 -10.08 8.54 -4.16
N ALA A 19 -9.38 9.37 -4.92
CA ALA A 19 -9.25 10.77 -4.61
C ALA A 19 -10.69 11.25 -4.43
N PHE A 20 -11.11 11.34 -3.17
CA PHE A 20 -12.27 12.11 -2.79
C PHE A 20 -11.91 13.57 -3.10
N ALA A 21 -12.05 13.91 -4.39
CA ALA A 21 -12.05 15.27 -4.88
C ALA A 21 -13.21 15.98 -4.18
N GLY A 22 -12.90 17.15 -3.63
CA GLY A 22 -13.78 17.86 -2.71
C GLY A 22 -15.20 17.96 -3.22
N GLN A 23 -16.14 17.50 -2.39
CA GLN A 23 -17.53 17.91 -2.50
C GLN A 23 -17.91 18.58 -1.18
N SER A 24 -17.84 19.91 -1.21
CA SER A 24 -18.49 20.79 -0.27
C SER A 24 -20.00 20.54 -0.36
N ALA A 25 -20.53 19.80 0.61
CA ALA A 25 -21.95 19.73 0.92
C ALA A 25 -22.10 19.67 2.44
N ASP A 26 -22.47 20.82 2.99
CA ASP A 26 -23.10 21.00 4.30
C ASP A 26 -24.19 19.93 4.53
N GLN A 27 -23.99 19.04 5.53
CA GLN A 27 -25.07 18.36 6.26
C GLN A 27 -24.66 18.05 7.71
N ASN A 28 -25.01 18.97 8.60
CA ASN A 28 -25.73 18.77 9.86
C ASN A 28 -25.59 17.40 10.58
N SER A 29 -24.84 17.43 11.69
CA SER A 29 -24.91 16.60 12.91
C SER A 29 -25.71 15.28 12.87
N GLY A 30 -25.03 14.16 12.61
CA GLY A 30 -25.63 12.82 12.80
C GLY A 30 -24.74 11.58 12.54
N SER A 31 -23.49 11.71 12.07
CA SER A 31 -22.75 10.58 11.46
C SER A 31 -21.31 10.33 11.97
N ALA A 32 -20.86 10.91 13.09
CA ALA A 32 -19.48 10.71 13.54
C ALA A 32 -19.15 9.22 13.90
N GLY A 33 -20.14 8.46 14.36
CA GLY A 33 -19.97 7.05 14.71
C GLY A 33 -19.89 6.10 13.50
N SER A 34 -20.63 6.40 12.42
CA SER A 34 -20.63 5.61 11.18
C SER A 34 -19.38 5.84 10.34
N ASP A 35 -18.83 7.05 10.32
CA ASP A 35 -17.56 7.32 9.62
C ASP A 35 -16.38 6.63 10.30
N THR A 36 -16.27 6.73 11.63
CA THR A 36 -15.19 6.04 12.38
C THR A 36 -15.16 4.52 12.14
N GLN A 37 -16.32 3.90 11.93
CA GLN A 37 -16.41 2.47 11.62
C GLN A 37 -15.94 2.15 10.19
N LYS A 38 -16.28 2.99 9.21
CA LYS A 38 -15.84 2.84 7.82
C LYS A 38 -14.33 3.06 7.71
N ASP A 39 -13.79 4.12 8.31
CA ASP A 39 -12.35 4.40 8.34
C ASP A 39 -11.56 3.20 8.89
N ARG A 40 -12.08 2.57 9.96
CA ARG A 40 -11.46 1.37 10.52
C ARG A 40 -11.47 0.19 9.56
N GLN A 41 -12.53 0.01 8.78
CA GLN A 41 -12.61 -1.06 7.78
C GLN A 41 -11.66 -0.81 6.63
N GLU A 42 -11.56 0.43 6.15
CA GLU A 42 -10.61 0.84 5.09
C GLU A 42 -9.17 0.62 5.54
N ILE A 43 -8.77 1.13 6.71
CA ILE A 43 -7.45 0.89 7.31
C ILE A 43 -7.11 -0.61 7.42
N VAL A 44 -8.10 -1.48 7.67
CA VAL A 44 -7.87 -2.93 7.72
C VAL A 44 -7.63 -3.51 6.32
N LYS A 45 -8.37 -3.05 5.31
CA LYS A 45 -8.17 -3.46 3.92
C LYS A 45 -6.81 -3.00 3.40
N ASP A 46 -6.44 -1.73 3.59
CA ASP A 46 -5.15 -1.21 3.14
C ASP A 46 -3.98 -2.00 3.74
N ARG A 47 -4.10 -2.41 5.02
CA ARG A 47 -3.10 -3.26 5.67
C ARG A 47 -3.00 -4.65 5.06
N GLN A 48 -4.10 -5.20 4.58
CA GLN A 48 -4.13 -6.49 3.91
C GLN A 48 -3.51 -6.38 2.51
N GLU A 49 -3.85 -5.34 1.76
CA GLU A 49 -3.29 -5.02 0.44
C GLU A 49 -1.77 -4.81 0.54
N ILE A 50 -1.31 -3.91 1.40
CA ILE A 50 0.14 -3.70 1.68
C ILE A 50 0.87 -4.99 2.06
N ARG A 51 0.19 -5.96 2.68
CA ARG A 51 0.78 -7.25 3.02
C ARG A 51 0.88 -8.16 1.81
N ALA A 52 -0.12 -8.15 0.94
CA ALA A 52 -0.10 -8.86 -0.34
C ALA A 52 1.03 -8.31 -1.23
N ASP A 53 1.10 -6.99 -1.42
CA ASP A 53 2.13 -6.35 -2.27
C ASP A 53 3.55 -6.68 -1.78
N LYS A 54 3.74 -6.72 -0.46
CA LYS A 54 5.04 -7.12 0.13
C LYS A 54 5.39 -8.57 -0.18
N ALA A 55 4.41 -9.46 -0.24
CA ALA A 55 4.63 -10.86 -0.57
C ALA A 55 4.94 -11.01 -2.07
N GLU A 56 4.25 -10.27 -2.93
CA GLU A 56 4.48 -10.22 -4.37
C GLU A 56 5.89 -9.68 -4.69
N ILE A 57 6.24 -8.50 -4.17
CA ILE A 57 7.60 -7.93 -4.28
C ILE A 57 8.68 -8.90 -3.79
N ALA A 58 8.39 -9.73 -2.78
CA ALA A 58 9.32 -10.74 -2.30
C ALA A 58 9.47 -11.93 -3.26
N ALA A 59 8.39 -12.34 -3.92
CA ALA A 59 8.39 -13.34 -4.99
C ALA A 59 9.17 -12.83 -6.20
N ASP A 60 8.89 -11.62 -6.68
CA ASP A 60 9.59 -10.99 -7.81
C ASP A 60 11.09 -10.92 -7.57
N ARG A 61 11.51 -10.49 -6.37
CA ARG A 61 12.93 -10.47 -5.98
C ARG A 61 13.58 -11.85 -6.01
N LYS A 62 12.82 -12.92 -5.78
CA LYS A 62 13.33 -14.28 -5.86
C LYS A 62 13.45 -14.72 -7.32
N GLU A 63 12.49 -14.38 -8.16
CA GLU A 63 12.49 -14.67 -9.60
C GLU A 63 13.66 -13.96 -10.29
N ILE A 64 13.83 -12.65 -10.09
CA ILE A 64 14.99 -11.88 -10.61
C ILE A 64 16.33 -12.52 -10.23
N ARG A 65 16.44 -13.10 -9.02
CA ARG A 65 17.67 -13.80 -8.60
C ARG A 65 17.90 -15.11 -9.35
N GLN A 66 16.83 -15.82 -9.68
CA GLN A 66 16.89 -17.04 -10.49
C GLN A 66 17.28 -16.68 -11.93
N ASP A 67 16.66 -15.68 -12.52
CA ASP A 67 16.97 -15.22 -13.89
C ASP A 67 18.41 -14.71 -14.00
N LEU A 68 18.91 -14.01 -12.98
CA LEU A 68 20.32 -13.62 -12.89
C LEU A 68 21.28 -14.83 -12.85
N ALA A 69 20.87 -15.94 -12.23
CA ALA A 69 21.66 -17.15 -12.18
C ALA A 69 21.66 -17.87 -13.54
N GLU A 70 20.50 -17.93 -14.20
CA GLU A 70 20.33 -18.51 -15.55
C GLU A 70 21.15 -17.71 -16.58
N LEU A 71 20.99 -16.38 -16.62
CA LEU A 71 21.78 -15.48 -17.47
C LEU A 71 23.30 -15.67 -17.28
N LYS A 72 23.74 -15.95 -16.05
CA LYS A 72 25.16 -16.21 -15.76
C LYS A 72 25.63 -17.54 -16.34
N GLU A 73 24.81 -18.58 -16.33
CA GLU A 73 25.12 -19.86 -16.96
C GLU A 73 25.08 -19.77 -18.49
N ASP A 74 24.10 -19.08 -19.07
CA ASP A 74 24.01 -18.91 -20.54
C ASP A 74 25.21 -18.11 -21.08
N ARG A 75 25.64 -17.09 -20.34
CA ARG A 75 26.87 -16.35 -20.66
C ARG A 75 28.13 -17.22 -20.58
N LYS A 76 28.18 -18.21 -19.69
CA LYS A 76 29.30 -19.17 -19.63
C LYS A 76 29.24 -20.19 -20.75
N ALA A 77 28.04 -20.64 -21.11
CA ALA A 77 27.80 -21.56 -22.23
C ALA A 77 28.09 -20.91 -23.60
N GLY A 78 28.14 -19.57 -23.65
CA GLY A 78 28.46 -18.82 -24.85
C GLY A 78 27.24 -18.48 -25.70
N ASP A 79 26.03 -18.68 -25.19
CA ASP A 79 24.80 -18.30 -25.88
C ASP A 79 24.53 -16.80 -25.72
N LYS A 80 25.13 -16.02 -26.63
CA LYS A 80 25.03 -14.55 -26.62
C LYS A 80 23.64 -14.05 -26.99
N ALA A 81 22.86 -14.82 -27.73
CA ALA A 81 21.54 -14.41 -28.18
C ALA A 81 20.50 -14.60 -27.06
N GLU A 82 20.56 -15.73 -26.36
CA GLU A 82 19.75 -16.02 -25.17
C GLU A 82 20.08 -15.02 -24.06
N ALA A 83 21.37 -14.88 -23.70
CA ALA A 83 21.80 -13.92 -22.68
C ALA A 83 21.45 -12.44 -22.97
N ALA A 84 21.27 -12.06 -24.24
CA ALA A 84 20.81 -10.72 -24.60
C ALA A 84 19.31 -10.53 -24.34
N ARG A 85 18.50 -11.56 -24.55
CA ARG A 85 17.06 -11.57 -24.26
C ARG A 85 16.80 -11.57 -22.76
N ASP A 86 17.43 -12.47 -22.01
CA ASP A 86 17.22 -12.55 -20.57
C ASP A 86 17.66 -11.26 -19.88
N ARG A 87 18.72 -10.60 -20.39
CA ARG A 87 19.12 -9.28 -19.88
C ARG A 87 18.07 -8.19 -20.16
N ALA A 88 17.37 -8.26 -21.27
CA ALA A 88 16.32 -7.29 -21.62
C ALA A 88 15.07 -7.51 -20.74
N GLU A 89 14.69 -8.77 -20.53
CA GLU A 89 13.61 -9.19 -19.62
C GLU A 89 13.93 -8.76 -18.20
N LEU A 90 15.09 -9.14 -17.65
CA LEU A 90 15.55 -8.71 -16.32
C LEU A 90 15.52 -7.19 -16.12
N LYS A 91 15.76 -6.41 -17.18
CA LYS A 91 15.69 -4.95 -17.13
C LYS A 91 14.24 -4.44 -17.05
N GLN A 92 13.28 -5.11 -17.68
CA GLN A 92 11.86 -4.83 -17.51
C GLN A 92 11.43 -5.17 -16.08
N ASP A 93 11.80 -6.35 -15.60
CA ASP A 93 11.43 -6.87 -14.28
C ASP A 93 11.94 -5.96 -13.15
N VAL A 94 13.21 -5.54 -13.25
CA VAL A 94 13.80 -4.58 -12.28
C VAL A 94 13.11 -3.21 -12.34
N ARG A 95 12.53 -2.81 -13.48
CA ARG A 95 11.76 -1.56 -13.57
C ARG A 95 10.38 -1.72 -12.93
N GLU A 96 9.69 -2.82 -13.18
CA GLU A 96 8.39 -3.14 -12.59
C GLU A 96 8.50 -3.21 -11.06
N LEU A 97 9.45 -4.00 -10.55
CA LEU A 97 9.75 -4.10 -9.12
C LEU A 97 10.02 -2.74 -8.44
N LYS A 98 10.56 -1.77 -9.18
CA LYS A 98 10.78 -0.40 -8.66
C LYS A 98 9.49 0.42 -8.61
N LEU A 99 8.58 0.22 -9.56
CA LEU A 99 7.27 0.84 -9.56
C LEU A 99 6.45 0.31 -8.38
N ASP A 100 6.42 -1.01 -8.18
CA ASP A 100 5.66 -1.63 -7.07
C ASP A 100 6.19 -1.18 -5.71
N GLN A 101 7.51 -1.05 -5.56
CA GLN A 101 8.11 -0.49 -4.36
C GLN A 101 7.76 0.98 -4.13
N ALA A 102 7.57 1.75 -5.20
CA ALA A 102 7.18 3.15 -5.10
C ALA A 102 5.69 3.28 -4.73
N GLU A 103 4.83 2.43 -5.28
CA GLU A 103 3.41 2.32 -4.96
C GLU A 103 3.20 1.91 -3.51
N LEU A 104 3.80 0.79 -3.08
CA LEU A 104 3.78 0.33 -1.69
C LEU A 104 4.21 1.42 -0.69
N LYS A 105 5.13 2.30 -1.09
CA LYS A 105 5.57 3.42 -0.24
C LYS A 105 4.51 4.52 -0.13
N ARG A 106 3.76 4.77 -1.21
CA ARG A 106 2.61 5.71 -1.20
C ARG A 106 1.50 5.16 -0.32
N ASP A 107 1.13 3.89 -0.49
CA ASP A 107 0.06 3.26 0.31
C ASP A 107 0.41 3.27 1.80
N GLN A 108 1.67 3.01 2.15
CA GLN A 108 2.13 3.13 3.54
C GLN A 108 2.06 4.56 4.07
N THR A 109 2.21 5.57 3.22
CA THR A 109 2.11 6.99 3.61
C THR A 109 0.65 7.38 3.80
N ASP A 110 -0.23 6.94 2.91
CA ASP A 110 -1.66 7.21 2.97
C ASP A 110 -2.29 6.51 4.18
N LEU A 111 -2.02 5.22 4.38
CA LEU A 111 -2.43 4.49 5.58
C LEU A 111 -1.98 5.17 6.89
N ARG A 112 -0.78 5.77 6.91
CA ARG A 112 -0.29 6.51 8.09
C ARG A 112 -1.07 7.80 8.33
N ARG A 113 -1.54 8.44 7.26
CA ARG A 113 -2.39 9.63 7.33
C ARG A 113 -3.78 9.24 7.82
N ASP A 114 -4.39 8.21 7.25
CA ASP A 114 -5.74 7.77 7.62
C ASP A 114 -5.81 7.32 9.09
N VAL A 115 -4.80 6.58 9.55
CA VAL A 115 -4.67 6.21 10.97
C VAL A 115 -4.52 7.45 11.87
N ARG A 116 -3.86 8.51 11.41
CA ARG A 116 -3.70 9.76 12.18
C ARG A 116 -5.02 10.50 12.25
N ASP A 117 -5.73 10.60 11.14
CA ASP A 117 -6.98 11.35 11.03
C ASP A 117 -8.08 10.65 11.83
N ALA A 118 -8.25 9.33 11.68
CA ALA A 118 -9.15 8.52 12.50
C ALA A 118 -8.86 8.62 14.02
N ARG A 119 -7.59 8.81 14.41
CA ARG A 119 -7.21 9.05 15.82
C ARG A 119 -7.63 10.44 16.30
N ARG A 120 -7.54 11.46 15.45
CA ARG A 120 -7.98 12.83 15.78
C ARG A 120 -9.49 12.87 15.92
N ASP A 121 -10.22 12.28 14.98
CA ASP A 121 -11.68 12.25 15.01
C ASP A 121 -12.20 11.55 16.25
N ARG A 122 -11.57 10.43 16.63
CA ARG A 122 -11.87 9.75 17.90
C ARG A 122 -11.59 10.60 19.15
N LYS A 123 -10.57 11.47 19.10
CA LYS A 123 -10.26 12.38 20.22
C LYS A 123 -11.27 13.52 20.30
N ASP A 124 -11.69 14.06 19.18
CA ASP A 124 -12.65 15.15 19.10
C ASP A 124 -14.09 14.69 19.40
N ALA A 125 -14.40 13.42 19.11
CA ALA A 125 -15.64 12.76 19.51
C ALA A 125 -15.72 12.45 21.02
N GLN A 126 -14.61 12.53 21.77
CA GLN A 126 -14.67 12.40 23.23
C GLN A 126 -15.14 13.72 23.85
N PRO A 127 -16.25 13.72 24.63
CA PRO A 127 -16.71 14.93 25.28
C PRO A 127 -15.65 15.44 26.24
N ARG A 128 -15.32 16.74 26.14
CA ARG A 128 -14.44 17.41 27.11
C ARG A 128 -15.02 17.23 28.53
N PRO A 129 -14.20 16.93 29.55
CA PRO A 129 -14.70 16.80 30.92
C PRO A 129 -15.41 18.10 31.31
N LYS A 130 -16.66 18.00 31.78
CA LYS A 130 -17.43 19.15 32.26
C LYS A 130 -16.62 19.85 33.36
N PRO A 131 -16.49 21.20 33.35
CA PRO A 131 -15.74 21.90 34.38
C PRO A 131 -16.32 21.53 35.75
N ALA A 132 -15.45 21.14 36.69
CA ALA A 132 -15.84 20.80 38.04
C ALA A 132 -16.66 21.96 38.62
N ALA A 133 -17.88 21.67 39.08
CA ALA A 133 -18.74 22.66 39.69
C ALA A 133 -18.02 23.23 40.93
N THR A 134 -17.55 24.47 40.85
CA THR A 134 -17.02 25.20 42.01
C THR A 134 -18.11 25.22 43.09
N PRO A 135 -17.83 24.76 44.32
CA PRO A 135 -18.82 24.76 45.38
C PRO A 135 -19.26 26.20 45.66
N ARG A 136 -20.56 26.47 45.54
CA ARG A 136 -21.15 27.77 45.86
C ARG A 136 -20.97 28.02 47.37
N PRO A 137 -20.51 29.20 47.80
CA PRO A 137 -20.42 29.52 49.22
C PRO A 137 -21.82 29.49 49.83
N ARG A 138 -21.97 28.77 50.94
CA ARG A 138 -23.19 28.80 51.76
C ARG A 138 -23.26 30.17 52.44
N LYS A 139 -24.38 30.88 52.24
CA LYS A 139 -24.70 32.10 52.98
C LYS A 139 -25.05 31.77 54.42
#